data_AF-B3ERJ9-F1
#
_entry.id   AF-B3ERJ9-F1
#
_cell.length_a   1.000
_cell.length_b   1.000
_cell.length_c   1.000
_cell.angle_alpha   90.00
_cell.angle_beta   90.00
_cell.angle_gamma   90.00
#
_symmetry.space_group_name_H-M   'P 1'
#
loop_
_entity.id
_entity.type
_entity.pdbx_description
1 polymer ?
#
loop_
_entity_poly.entity_id
_entity_poly.type
_entity_poly.pdbx_seq_one_letter_code
_entity_poly.pdbx_strand_id
1 'polypeptide(L)'
;MIRDHMKFCILLLSMLAGSVSATDNPDGCVFDSNSITDDFLKENKNIQSYTWSNKDKTAYILLKSGEYVFVKKWACVHYGMEAKKISILPSEEQASITYWQKDMLSFGEQFLSTGNFEAYKSAVEKTDWAQGKDNLEVNDKYQIDIPGFSYPLYYATLERIGDMVITTVYYYMN
;
A
#
# COMPACT_ATOMS: atom_id res chain seq x y z
N MET A 1 -24.87 64.94 7.81
CA MET A 1 -25.07 64.33 9.15
C MET A 1 -25.89 63.07 8.92
N ILE A 2 -25.35 61.88 8.65
CA ILE A 2 -24.17 61.16 9.20
C ILE A 2 -24.22 61.10 10.73
N ARG A 3 -25.24 60.41 11.23
CA ARG A 3 -25.26 59.65 12.49
C ARG A 3 -26.66 59.06 12.60
N ASP A 4 -26.76 57.84 13.10
CA ASP A 4 -28.03 57.15 13.44
C ASP A 4 -28.65 56.20 12.40
N HIS A 5 -27.88 55.76 11.40
CA HIS A 5 -28.13 54.46 10.74
C HIS A 5 -27.14 53.36 11.19
N MET A 6 -26.30 53.67 12.18
CA MET A 6 -25.13 52.86 12.56
C MET A 6 -25.35 51.95 13.78
N LYS A 7 -26.60 51.51 14.03
CA LYS A 7 -26.92 50.56 15.12
C LYS A 7 -27.97 49.50 14.76
N PHE A 8 -28.25 49.29 13.47
CA PHE A 8 -29.15 48.22 13.01
C PHE A 8 -28.49 47.26 12.00
N CYS A 9 -27.16 47.26 11.92
CA CYS A 9 -26.39 46.40 11.01
C CYS A 9 -25.45 45.41 11.73
N ILE A 10 -25.50 45.33 13.06
CA ILE A 10 -24.60 44.49 13.83
C ILE A 10 -25.43 43.89 14.97
N LEU A 11 -26.18 42.80 14.73
CA LEU A 11 -26.47 41.81 15.79
C LEU A 11 -27.29 40.58 15.40
N LEU A 12 -27.87 40.43 14.20
CA LEU A 12 -28.64 39.21 13.86
C LEU A 12 -28.39 38.71 12.43
N LEU A 13 -27.14 38.82 11.97
CA LEU A 13 -26.62 38.10 10.80
C LEU A 13 -25.52 37.10 11.23
N SER A 14 -25.71 36.47 12.39
CA SER A 14 -24.79 35.49 13.00
C SER A 14 -25.36 34.06 12.99
N MET A 15 -26.45 33.81 12.28
CA MET A 15 -26.93 32.47 11.94
C MET A 15 -26.79 32.30 10.44
N LEU A 16 -26.03 31.30 9.99
CA LEU A 16 -25.58 31.04 8.61
C LEU A 16 -24.20 31.63 8.24
N ALA A 17 -23.24 31.62 9.16
CA ALA A 17 -21.84 31.40 8.76
C ALA A 17 -21.61 29.89 8.54
N GLY A 18 -22.44 29.30 7.68
CA GLY A 18 -22.28 27.96 7.13
C GLY A 18 -22.01 28.11 5.65
N SER A 19 -20.76 28.38 5.30
CA SER A 19 -20.24 28.16 3.95
C SER A 19 -18.73 28.08 4.05
N VAL A 20 -18.25 26.93 4.54
CA VAL A 20 -16.99 26.41 4.03
C VAL A 20 -17.23 26.23 2.53
N SER A 21 -16.75 27.19 1.76
CA SER A 21 -16.51 27.01 0.33
C SER A 21 -15.45 25.92 0.22
N ALA A 22 -15.90 24.66 0.23
CA ALA A 22 -15.16 23.61 -0.45
C ALA A 22 -15.04 24.12 -1.89
N THR A 23 -13.85 24.54 -2.28
CA THR A 23 -13.51 24.62 -3.69
C THR A 23 -13.66 23.19 -4.20
N ASP A 24 -14.81 22.92 -4.81
CA ASP A 24 -15.06 21.70 -5.55
C ASP A 24 -13.98 21.60 -6.63
N ASN A 25 -12.93 20.84 -6.33
CA ASN A 25 -12.12 20.23 -7.36
C ASN A 25 -13.06 19.20 -8.03
N PRO A 26 -13.39 19.34 -9.33
CA PRO A 26 -14.37 18.47 -10.00
C PRO A 26 -14.00 16.97 -9.98
N ASP A 27 -12.79 16.62 -9.51
CA ASP A 27 -12.31 15.24 -9.36
C ASP A 27 -12.33 14.71 -7.90
N GLY A 28 -12.86 15.45 -6.92
CA GLY A 28 -13.04 14.96 -5.54
C GLY A 28 -11.74 14.58 -4.80
N CYS A 29 -10.60 14.95 -5.37
CA CYS A 29 -9.28 14.50 -4.97
C CYS A 29 -8.81 15.25 -3.72
N VAL A 30 -8.96 14.65 -2.52
CA VAL A 30 -8.43 15.20 -1.26
C VAL A 30 -6.90 15.01 -1.17
N PHE A 31 -6.37 14.04 -1.90
CA PHE A 31 -4.94 13.70 -1.92
C PHE A 31 -4.32 14.02 -3.29
N ASP A 32 -3.28 14.85 -3.35
CA ASP A 32 -2.62 15.19 -4.61
C ASP A 32 -1.83 13.99 -5.16
N SER A 33 -2.26 13.39 -6.27
CA SER A 33 -1.53 12.29 -6.93
C SER A 33 -0.09 12.67 -7.33
N ASN A 34 0.22 13.96 -7.48
CA ASN A 34 1.58 14.44 -7.72
C ASN A 34 2.50 14.23 -6.51
N SER A 35 1.95 14.05 -5.31
CA SER A 35 2.71 13.71 -4.10
C SER A 35 3.23 12.27 -4.11
N ILE A 36 2.69 11.38 -4.96
CA ILE A 36 3.26 10.05 -5.16
C ILE A 36 4.48 10.18 -6.06
N THR A 37 5.65 10.14 -5.44
CA THR A 37 6.98 10.12 -6.06
C THR A 37 7.66 8.76 -5.88
N ASP A 38 8.81 8.58 -6.52
CA ASP A 38 9.68 7.41 -6.42
C ASP A 38 10.67 7.48 -5.25
N ASP A 39 10.52 8.42 -4.31
CA ASP A 39 11.51 8.63 -3.24
C ASP A 39 11.67 7.40 -2.33
N PHE A 40 10.57 6.67 -2.07
CA PHE A 40 10.60 5.40 -1.35
C PHE A 40 11.45 4.31 -2.04
N LEU A 41 11.71 4.43 -3.35
CA LEU A 41 12.59 3.53 -4.10
C LEU A 41 14.04 3.98 -4.00
N LYS A 42 14.30 5.29 -4.03
CA LYS A 42 15.67 5.86 -3.94
C LYS A 42 16.33 5.53 -2.61
N GLU A 43 15.56 5.46 -1.54
CA GLU A 43 16.06 5.18 -0.19
C GLU A 43 16.28 3.68 0.06
N ASN A 44 15.74 2.81 -0.79
CA ASN A 44 15.80 1.36 -0.59
C ASN A 44 17.14 0.78 -1.08
N LYS A 45 17.99 0.40 -0.12
CA LYS A 45 19.34 -0.14 -0.36
C LYS A 45 19.38 -1.53 -1.02
N ASN A 46 18.26 -2.25 -1.06
CA ASN A 46 18.18 -3.60 -1.63
C ASN A 46 17.85 -3.58 -3.14
N ILE A 47 17.50 -2.41 -3.68
CA ILE A 47 17.25 -2.22 -5.11
C ILE A 47 18.58 -2.17 -5.86
N GLN A 48 18.69 -2.97 -6.91
CA GLN A 48 19.79 -2.89 -7.87
C GLN A 48 19.50 -1.84 -8.95
N SER A 49 18.29 -1.85 -9.50
CA SER A 49 17.82 -0.88 -10.48
C SER A 49 16.30 -0.81 -10.50
N TYR A 50 15.73 0.31 -10.96
CA TYR A 50 14.28 0.44 -11.17
C TYR A 50 13.96 1.41 -12.31
N THR A 51 12.75 1.28 -12.85
CA THR A 51 12.11 2.25 -13.74
C THR A 51 10.81 2.71 -13.11
N TRP A 52 10.57 4.01 -13.10
CA TRP A 52 9.35 4.64 -12.56
C TRP A 52 8.56 5.34 -13.66
N SER A 53 7.24 5.11 -13.72
CA SER A 53 6.30 5.88 -14.54
C SER A 53 5.56 6.88 -13.65
N ASN A 54 5.85 8.17 -13.80
CA ASN A 54 5.10 9.21 -13.09
C ASN A 54 3.64 9.30 -13.57
N LYS A 55 3.38 8.89 -14.82
CA LYS A 55 2.03 8.88 -15.42
C LYS A 55 1.14 7.82 -14.77
N ASP A 56 1.65 6.59 -14.68
CA ASP A 56 0.86 5.44 -14.23
C ASP A 56 1.07 5.13 -12.74
N LYS A 57 2.01 5.83 -12.11
CA LYS A 57 2.45 5.63 -10.72
C LYS A 57 2.88 4.18 -10.46
N THR A 58 3.59 3.61 -11.45
CA THR A 58 4.09 2.24 -11.42
C THR A 58 5.61 2.19 -11.44
N ALA A 59 6.18 1.21 -10.74
CA ALA A 59 7.59 0.88 -10.75
C ALA A 59 7.82 -0.58 -11.19
N TYR A 60 8.88 -0.80 -11.96
CA TYR A 60 9.48 -2.11 -12.20
C TYR A 60 10.88 -2.10 -11.61
N ILE A 61 11.19 -3.08 -10.75
CA ILE A 61 12.33 -3.05 -9.86
C ILE A 61 13.05 -4.40 -9.95
N LEU A 62 14.38 -4.36 -10.06
CA LEU A 62 15.26 -5.51 -9.88
C LEU A 62 15.96 -5.39 -8.53
N LEU A 63 15.76 -6.38 -7.66
CA LEU A 63 16.45 -6.46 -6.36
C LEU A 63 17.87 -7.03 -6.54
N LYS A 64 18.77 -6.70 -5.60
CA LYS A 64 20.15 -7.23 -5.58
C LYS A 64 20.21 -8.76 -5.41
N SER A 65 19.16 -9.34 -4.84
CA SER A 65 18.97 -10.78 -4.69
C SER A 65 18.45 -11.46 -5.98
N GLY A 66 18.10 -10.69 -7.01
CA GLY A 66 17.73 -11.18 -8.34
C GLY A 66 16.22 -11.26 -8.60
N GLU A 67 15.37 -11.03 -7.60
CA GLU A 67 13.92 -11.01 -7.75
C GLU A 67 13.44 -9.73 -8.45
N TYR A 68 12.30 -9.87 -9.13
CA TYR A 68 11.61 -8.77 -9.78
C TYR A 68 10.44 -8.29 -8.93
N VAL A 69 10.30 -6.97 -8.77
CA VAL A 69 9.17 -6.36 -8.06
C VAL A 69 8.45 -5.39 -8.98
N PHE A 70 7.13 -5.52 -9.04
CA PHE A 70 6.21 -4.52 -9.57
C PHE A 70 5.56 -3.78 -8.41
N VAL A 71 5.49 -2.45 -8.48
CA VAL A 71 4.73 -1.63 -7.52
C VAL A 71 3.82 -0.70 -8.30
N LYS A 72 2.57 -0.55 -7.86
CA LYS A 72 1.64 0.47 -8.30
C LYS A 72 1.08 1.19 -7.08
N LYS A 73 1.07 2.52 -7.12
CA LYS A 73 0.43 3.35 -6.10
C LYS A 73 -0.67 4.19 -6.74
N TRP A 74 -1.68 4.57 -5.98
CA TRP A 74 -2.69 5.53 -6.43
C TRP A 74 -3.17 6.36 -5.25
N ALA A 75 -3.47 7.63 -5.52
CA ALA A 75 -4.03 8.57 -4.57
C ALA A 75 -4.92 9.56 -5.34
N CYS A 76 -6.24 9.41 -5.21
CA CYS A 76 -7.19 10.43 -5.67
C CYS A 76 -8.20 10.75 -4.55
N VAL A 77 -9.41 10.18 -4.63
CA VAL A 77 -10.33 10.01 -3.50
C VAL A 77 -9.88 8.88 -2.57
N HIS A 78 -9.10 7.95 -3.09
CA HIS A 78 -8.72 6.68 -2.46
C HIS A 78 -7.20 6.53 -2.47
N TYR A 79 -6.59 6.07 -1.36
CA TYR A 79 -5.15 5.81 -1.26
C TYR A 79 -4.88 4.31 -1.25
N GLY A 80 -3.97 3.83 -2.09
CA GLY A 80 -3.68 2.40 -2.15
C GLY A 80 -2.36 2.05 -2.81
N MET A 81 -2.00 0.78 -2.67
CA MET A 81 -0.82 0.18 -3.26
C MET A 81 -1.09 -1.27 -3.63
N GLU A 82 -0.51 -1.68 -4.75
CA GLU A 82 -0.30 -3.07 -5.12
C GLU A 82 1.20 -3.27 -5.32
N ALA A 83 1.79 -4.24 -4.62
CA ALA A 83 3.17 -4.64 -4.82
C ALA A 83 3.24 -6.14 -5.05
N LYS A 84 3.93 -6.58 -6.11
CA LYS A 84 4.11 -7.98 -6.48
C LYS A 84 5.59 -8.29 -6.61
N LYS A 85 6.08 -9.27 -5.86
CA LYS A 85 7.43 -9.81 -5.99
C LYS A 85 7.36 -11.18 -6.65
N ILE A 86 8.22 -11.41 -7.65
CA ILE A 86 8.40 -12.70 -8.31
C ILE A 86 9.74 -13.26 -7.85
N SER A 87 9.68 -14.35 -7.07
CA SER A 87 10.84 -15.10 -6.62
C SER A 87 10.94 -16.40 -7.41
N ILE A 88 12.16 -16.79 -7.80
CA ILE A 88 12.42 -18.15 -8.29
C ILE A 88 12.51 -19.05 -7.06
N LEU A 89 11.93 -20.25 -7.14
CA LEU A 89 11.96 -21.22 -6.07
C LEU A 89 13.43 -21.48 -5.69
N PRO A 90 13.82 -21.30 -4.42
CA PRO A 90 15.11 -21.80 -3.97
C PRO A 90 15.08 -23.34 -4.03
N SER A 91 16.22 -24.02 -3.82
CA SER A 91 16.26 -25.49 -3.81
C SER A 91 15.18 -26.07 -2.89
N GLU A 92 14.67 -27.28 -3.16
CA GLU A 92 13.48 -27.83 -2.46
C GLU A 92 13.60 -27.79 -0.92
N GLU A 93 14.79 -28.01 -0.35
CA GLU A 93 15.05 -27.90 1.10
C GLU A 93 14.81 -26.48 1.68
N GLN A 94 14.88 -25.44 0.84
CA GLN A 94 14.72 -24.04 1.22
C GLN A 94 13.30 -23.51 0.96
N ALA A 95 12.43 -24.25 0.27
CA ALA A 95 11.06 -23.80 -0.05
C ALA A 95 10.04 -24.02 1.09
N SER A 96 10.51 -24.18 2.33
CA SER A 96 9.67 -24.35 3.52
C SER A 96 8.76 -23.15 3.77
N ILE A 97 7.63 -23.37 4.44
CA ILE A 97 6.73 -22.29 4.88
C ILE A 97 7.45 -21.26 5.75
N THR A 98 8.37 -21.68 6.61
CA THR A 98 9.19 -20.75 7.42
C THR A 98 10.07 -19.84 6.56
N TYR A 99 10.64 -20.35 5.47
CA TYR A 99 11.39 -19.53 4.53
C TYR A 99 10.49 -18.47 3.89
N TRP A 100 9.33 -18.89 3.36
CA TRP A 100 8.39 -17.98 2.73
C TRP A 100 7.83 -16.93 3.69
N GLN A 101 7.61 -17.28 4.95
CA GLN A 101 7.20 -16.32 5.97
C GLN A 101 8.27 -15.23 6.17
N LYS A 102 9.55 -15.61 6.27
CA LYS A 102 10.67 -14.65 6.38
C LYS A 102 10.80 -13.79 5.13
N ASP A 103 10.64 -14.40 3.95
CA ASP A 103 10.68 -13.72 2.67
C ASP A 103 9.55 -12.68 2.53
N MET A 104 8.33 -13.05 2.96
CA MET A 104 7.17 -12.17 3.06
C MET A 104 7.46 -11.00 4.00
N LEU A 105 8.00 -11.25 5.20
CA LEU A 105 8.35 -10.18 6.16
C LEU A 105 9.39 -9.22 5.59
N SER A 106 10.45 -9.73 4.96
CA SER A 106 11.46 -8.91 4.31
C SER A 106 10.89 -8.07 3.17
N PHE A 107 9.96 -8.63 2.38
CA PHE A 107 9.28 -7.88 1.33
C PHE A 107 8.42 -6.74 1.89
N GLY A 108 7.64 -7.01 2.94
CA GLY A 108 6.81 -6.00 3.60
C GLY A 108 7.65 -4.85 4.14
N GLU A 109 8.75 -5.15 4.84
CA GLU A 109 9.64 -4.14 5.43
C GLU A 109 10.23 -3.18 4.38
N GLN A 110 10.50 -3.68 3.18
CA GLN A 110 11.12 -2.92 2.10
C GLN A 110 10.18 -1.96 1.38
N PHE A 111 8.88 -2.25 1.34
CA PHE A 111 7.93 -1.55 0.46
C PHE A 111 6.74 -0.92 1.19
N LEU A 112 6.48 -1.31 2.43
CA LEU A 112 5.41 -0.74 3.25
C LEU A 112 5.94 0.40 4.12
N SER A 113 5.09 1.40 4.34
CA SER A 113 5.34 2.38 5.40
C SER A 113 5.33 1.68 6.76
N THR A 114 6.01 2.27 7.76
CA THR A 114 6.15 1.68 9.10
C THR A 114 4.82 1.20 9.68
N GLY A 115 3.76 2.03 9.65
CA GLY A 115 2.45 1.64 10.16
C GLY A 115 1.81 0.47 9.41
N ASN A 116 1.92 0.47 8.07
CA ASN A 116 1.40 -0.62 7.24
C ASN A 116 2.20 -1.92 7.47
N PHE A 117 3.52 -1.81 7.66
CA PHE A 117 4.38 -2.95 7.92
C PHE A 117 4.09 -3.60 9.27
N GLU A 118 3.87 -2.84 10.34
CA GLU A 118 3.55 -3.42 11.66
C GLU A 118 2.25 -4.24 11.63
N ALA A 119 1.21 -3.74 10.95
CA ALA A 119 -0.04 -4.48 10.75
C ALA A 119 0.19 -5.76 9.92
N TYR A 120 0.91 -5.64 8.81
CA TYR A 120 1.29 -6.76 7.94
C TYR A 120 2.08 -7.83 8.71
N LYS A 121 3.13 -7.42 9.42
CA LYS A 121 3.99 -8.30 10.21
C LYS A 121 3.19 -9.07 11.24
N SER A 122 2.34 -8.38 12.01
CA SER A 122 1.47 -9.04 12.99
C SER A 122 0.56 -10.09 12.34
N ALA A 123 0.01 -9.82 11.15
CA ALA A 123 -0.84 -10.78 10.46
C ALA A 123 -0.06 -11.99 9.91
N VAL A 124 1.10 -11.76 9.30
CA VAL A 124 2.00 -12.80 8.76
C VAL A 124 2.55 -13.71 9.86
N GLU A 125 2.85 -13.17 11.04
CA GLU A 125 3.38 -13.93 12.18
C GLU A 125 2.32 -14.76 12.91
N LYS A 126 1.06 -14.31 12.95
CA LYS A 126 0.00 -14.94 13.76
C LYS A 126 -0.93 -15.86 12.98
N THR A 127 -1.02 -15.69 11.66
CA THR A 127 -1.94 -16.47 10.83
C THR A 127 -1.30 -17.79 10.45
N ASP A 128 -2.00 -18.91 10.64
CA ASP A 128 -1.64 -20.19 10.00
C ASP A 128 -2.04 -20.14 8.52
N TRP A 129 -1.30 -19.33 7.76
CA TRP A 129 -1.58 -19.09 6.35
C TRP A 129 -1.23 -20.30 5.47
N ALA A 130 -0.40 -21.20 5.98
CA ALA A 130 -0.04 -22.45 5.33
C ALA A 130 -1.02 -23.59 5.59
N GLN A 131 -2.05 -23.36 6.44
CA GLN A 131 -3.07 -24.36 6.77
C GLN A 131 -2.47 -25.68 7.26
N GLY A 132 -1.40 -25.58 8.08
CA GLY A 132 -0.67 -26.73 8.61
C GLY A 132 0.25 -27.46 7.63
N LYS A 133 0.51 -26.93 6.43
CA LYS A 133 1.51 -27.49 5.52
C LYS A 133 2.94 -27.08 5.92
N ASP A 134 3.91 -27.95 5.61
CA ASP A 134 5.34 -27.65 5.81
C ASP A 134 5.99 -26.99 4.59
N ASN A 135 5.43 -27.21 3.39
CA ASN A 135 5.95 -26.72 2.12
C ASN A 135 4.82 -26.15 1.25
N LEU A 136 5.21 -25.22 0.38
CA LEU A 136 4.33 -24.63 -0.63
C LEU A 136 4.29 -25.51 -1.88
N GLU A 137 3.13 -26.02 -2.27
CA GLU A 137 2.98 -26.90 -3.45
C GLU A 137 2.65 -26.13 -4.73
N VAL A 138 2.89 -26.72 -5.91
CA VAL A 138 2.56 -26.07 -7.19
C VAL A 138 1.05 -25.82 -7.26
N ASN A 139 0.67 -24.59 -7.63
CA ASN A 139 -0.70 -24.07 -7.63
C ASN A 139 -1.31 -23.79 -6.26
N ASP A 140 -0.53 -23.91 -5.17
CA ASP A 140 -0.98 -23.38 -3.88
C ASP A 140 -1.13 -21.86 -3.96
N LYS A 141 -2.22 -21.38 -3.37
CA LYS A 141 -2.51 -19.96 -3.19
C LYS A 141 -3.04 -19.72 -1.80
N TYR A 142 -2.33 -18.89 -1.06
CA TYR A 142 -2.69 -18.47 0.28
C TYR A 142 -2.95 -16.98 0.32
N GLN A 143 -3.91 -16.58 1.14
CA GLN A 143 -4.22 -15.18 1.41
C GLN A 143 -4.26 -14.95 2.92
N ILE A 144 -3.66 -13.84 3.32
CA ILE A 144 -3.68 -13.32 4.68
C ILE A 144 -4.41 -11.99 4.63
N ASP A 145 -5.58 -11.92 5.23
CA ASP A 145 -6.25 -10.66 5.46
C ASP A 145 -5.56 -9.93 6.62
N ILE A 146 -5.32 -8.64 6.46
CA ILE A 146 -4.57 -7.82 7.42
C ILE A 146 -5.57 -6.87 8.10
N PRO A 147 -6.13 -7.28 9.26
CA PRO A 147 -7.14 -6.49 9.94
C PRO A 147 -6.52 -5.24 10.59
N GLY A 148 -7.33 -4.20 10.75
CA GLY A 148 -7.08 -3.17 11.77
C GLY A 148 -6.34 -1.92 11.33
N PHE A 149 -6.38 -1.55 10.05
CA PHE A 149 -6.04 -0.20 9.64
C PHE A 149 -7.13 0.37 8.73
N SER A 150 -7.12 1.69 8.50
CA SER A 150 -8.12 2.49 7.77
C SER A 150 -8.46 2.04 6.33
N TYR A 151 -7.95 0.89 5.89
CA TYR A 151 -8.20 0.28 4.59
C TYR A 151 -9.33 -0.77 4.68
N PRO A 152 -10.45 -0.60 3.93
CA PRO A 152 -11.44 -1.67 3.78
C PRO A 152 -10.88 -2.93 3.12
N LEU A 153 -9.79 -2.82 2.36
CA LEU A 153 -9.09 -3.94 1.75
C LEU A 153 -7.61 -3.82 2.09
N TYR A 154 -7.08 -4.74 2.89
CA TYR A 154 -5.65 -4.93 3.10
C TYR A 154 -5.37 -6.42 3.23
N TYR A 155 -4.62 -6.98 2.28
CA TYR A 155 -4.25 -8.39 2.29
C TYR A 155 -2.86 -8.62 1.69
N ALA A 156 -2.33 -9.80 1.97
CA ALA A 156 -1.17 -10.35 1.30
C ALA A 156 -1.51 -11.72 0.71
N THR A 157 -0.88 -12.08 -0.41
CA THR A 157 -1.00 -13.42 -0.98
C THR A 157 0.35 -14.04 -1.26
N LEU A 158 0.41 -15.35 -1.20
CA LEU A 158 1.52 -16.16 -1.67
C LEU A 158 0.98 -17.18 -2.66
N GLU A 159 1.48 -17.16 -3.89
CA GLU A 159 0.99 -18.03 -4.97
C GLU A 159 2.17 -18.72 -5.67
N ARG A 160 2.17 -20.06 -5.72
CA ARG A 160 3.20 -20.82 -6.44
C ARG A 160 2.74 -21.22 -7.83
N ILE A 161 3.52 -20.83 -8.84
CA ILE A 161 3.29 -21.12 -10.26
C ILE A 161 4.55 -21.78 -10.83
N GLY A 162 4.53 -23.10 -10.95
CA GLY A 162 5.71 -23.89 -11.32
C GLY A 162 6.87 -23.65 -10.35
N ASP A 163 7.98 -23.14 -10.88
CA ASP A 163 9.20 -22.79 -10.13
C ASP A 163 9.23 -21.32 -9.70
N MET A 164 8.11 -20.62 -9.78
CA MET A 164 7.99 -19.24 -9.32
C MET A 164 7.05 -19.14 -8.13
N VAL A 165 7.35 -18.19 -7.25
CA VAL A 165 6.45 -17.78 -6.17
C VAL A 165 6.18 -16.30 -6.30
N ILE A 166 4.90 -15.94 -6.28
CA ILE A 166 4.43 -14.56 -6.35
C ILE A 166 3.92 -14.16 -4.97
N THR A 167 4.64 -13.23 -4.35
CA THR A 167 4.18 -12.56 -3.12
C THR A 167 3.49 -11.26 -3.53
N THR A 168 2.21 -11.11 -3.20
CA THR A 168 1.47 -9.87 -3.42
C THR A 168 1.15 -9.20 -2.09
N VAL A 169 1.29 -7.89 -2.01
CA VAL A 169 0.71 -7.07 -0.94
C VAL A 169 -0.18 -6.03 -1.58
N TYR A 170 -1.42 -5.92 -1.09
CA TYR A 170 -2.42 -5.00 -1.60
C TYR A 170 -3.10 -4.28 -0.45
N TYR A 171 -3.20 -2.96 -0.53
CA TYR A 171 -4.12 -2.21 0.32
C TYR A 171 -4.81 -1.08 -0.43
N TYR A 172 -5.98 -0.70 0.06
CA TYR A 172 -6.82 0.31 -0.56
C TYR A 172 -7.72 0.98 0.50
N MET A 173 -7.70 2.32 0.54
CA MET A 173 -8.48 3.20 1.41
C MET A 173 -9.56 3.88 0.60
N ASN A 174 -10.81 3.82 1.07
CA ASN A 174 -11.88 4.64 0.50
C ASN A 174 -11.81 6.09 0.98
#